data_AF-A0A183I3I4-F1
#
_entry.id   AF-A0A183I3I4-F1
#
_cell.length_a   1.000
_cell.length_b   1.000
_cell.length_c   1.000
_cell.angle_alpha   90.00
_cell.angle_beta   90.00
_cell.angle_gamma   90.00
#
_symmetry.space_group_name_H-M   'P 1'
#
loop_
_entity.id
_entity.type
_entity.pdbx_description
1 polymer ?
#
loop_
_entity_poly.entity_id
_entity_poly.type
_entity_poly.pdbx_seq_one_letter_code
_entity_poly.pdbx_strand_id
1 'polypeptide(L)'
;MDPKRTGAIKHWFEQLLKIKLGIDPVDGWSLLYRRHIPVITYVIITGKFKKSEEKSSQEAYTKAYQTLKDQMTDASFLEHLKPDLAATGDNFEVAKFLVVFLNELRISMEMVFEEDYGLTEEENKHIGAVLRYLEDHQNWDPYESWPAVLFQSDDDSVDLQSSITPKIRRSNYCGIALSERAGIRRSPLSEIVSSPRSRELRVIREKDRMIKTLNERCKLLEFEKDDLESSLRNAKQEIKKLVKSLNQISDSLKEKEARCQTLSTELDDWRSKAIAAEEESNELKQQLKTAKQELHTIQRQLREAEFDISSKQRAVESWEKNATLEEQWRLKMEREREELLQELEVTRISKTDAEERLLRFTTSNEAEIGELRNIINGLRLDVKEARQERDEALISQDEKLRIKELEIARSTGMITEIKKQLSVAQLSVRSIRTLAVQHI
;
A
#
# COMPACT_ATOMS: atom_id res chain seq x y z
N MET A 1 -42.10 -25.63 -14.95
CA MET A 1 -41.64 -24.24 -14.82
C MET A 1 -41.11 -23.83 -16.18
N ASP A 2 -41.57 -22.72 -16.73
CA ASP A 2 -41.07 -22.20 -17.99
C ASP A 2 -39.61 -21.72 -17.79
N PRO A 3 -38.62 -22.35 -18.44
CA PRO A 3 -37.21 -22.01 -18.24
C PRO A 3 -36.88 -20.60 -18.76
N LYS A 4 -37.60 -20.09 -19.76
CA LYS A 4 -37.35 -18.74 -20.30
C LYS A 4 -37.75 -17.67 -19.30
N ARG A 5 -38.98 -17.74 -18.79
CA ARG A 5 -39.49 -16.79 -17.79
C ARG A 5 -38.70 -16.81 -16.49
N THR A 6 -38.35 -18.00 -16.00
CA THR A 6 -37.58 -18.12 -14.76
C THR A 6 -36.12 -17.76 -14.92
N GLY A 7 -35.53 -18.04 -16.08
CA GLY A 7 -34.23 -17.50 -16.48
C GLY A 7 -34.23 -15.97 -16.48
N ALA A 8 -35.24 -15.33 -17.08
CA ALA A 8 -35.37 -13.88 -17.13
C ALA A 8 -35.45 -13.24 -15.73
N ILE A 9 -36.24 -13.83 -14.82
CA ILE A 9 -36.34 -13.35 -13.43
C ILE A 9 -34.98 -13.45 -12.72
N LYS A 10 -34.30 -14.59 -12.81
CA LYS A 10 -32.96 -14.76 -12.22
C LYS A 10 -31.99 -13.75 -12.81
N HIS A 11 -31.98 -13.59 -14.13
CA HIS A 11 -31.05 -12.72 -14.83
C HIS A 11 -31.26 -11.25 -14.46
N TRP A 12 -32.51 -10.81 -14.29
CA TRP A 12 -32.83 -9.46 -13.82
C TRP A 12 -32.16 -9.14 -12.49
N PHE A 13 -32.26 -10.04 -11.50
CA PHE A 13 -31.60 -9.85 -10.21
C PHE A 13 -30.07 -9.87 -10.30
N GLU A 14 -29.51 -10.75 -11.14
CA GLU A 14 -28.06 -10.81 -11.36
C GLU A 14 -27.53 -9.50 -11.96
N GLN A 15 -28.22 -8.95 -12.97
CA GLN A 15 -27.83 -7.67 -13.57
C GLN A 15 -28.04 -6.50 -12.63
N LEU A 16 -29.16 -6.46 -11.91
CA LEU A 16 -29.43 -5.44 -10.90
C LEU A 16 -28.27 -5.35 -9.89
N LEU A 17 -27.88 -6.49 -9.31
CA LEU A 17 -26.82 -6.52 -8.30
C LEU A 17 -25.42 -6.32 -8.89
N LYS A 18 -25.19 -6.75 -10.13
CA LYS A 18 -23.94 -6.48 -10.86
C LYS A 18 -23.76 -4.99 -11.09
N ILE A 19 -24.78 -4.30 -11.58
CA ILE A 19 -24.72 -2.87 -11.89
C ILE A 19 -24.66 -2.03 -10.61
N LYS A 20 -25.48 -2.34 -9.60
CA LYS A 20 -25.53 -1.56 -8.36
C LYS A 20 -24.36 -1.80 -7.41
N LEU A 21 -23.82 -3.02 -7.35
CA LEU A 21 -22.85 -3.42 -6.32
C LEU A 21 -21.61 -4.14 -6.87
N GLY A 22 -21.52 -4.40 -8.17
CA GLY A 22 -20.44 -5.21 -8.74
C GLY A 22 -20.42 -6.63 -8.17
N ILE A 23 -21.59 -7.24 -7.97
CA ILE A 23 -21.72 -8.65 -7.58
C ILE A 23 -21.84 -9.47 -8.85
N ASP A 24 -20.91 -10.42 -9.04
CA ASP A 24 -20.94 -11.28 -10.21
C ASP A 24 -22.09 -12.30 -10.16
N PRO A 25 -22.68 -12.67 -11.32
CA PRO A 25 -23.66 -13.74 -11.44
C PRO A 25 -23.13 -15.07 -10.88
N VAL A 26 -24.03 -15.94 -10.43
CA VAL A 26 -23.67 -17.26 -9.89
C VAL A 26 -24.10 -18.38 -10.81
N ASP A 27 -23.26 -19.44 -10.85
CA ASP A 27 -23.43 -20.63 -11.67
C ASP A 27 -24.51 -21.59 -11.12
N GLY A 28 -25.75 -21.09 -10.98
CA GLY A 28 -26.93 -21.88 -10.65
C GLY A 28 -27.78 -21.31 -9.52
N TRP A 29 -29.02 -21.80 -9.44
CA TRP A 29 -30.04 -21.37 -8.47
C TRP A 29 -29.63 -21.67 -7.01
N SER A 30 -28.99 -22.81 -6.78
CA SER A 30 -28.54 -23.25 -5.46
C SER A 30 -27.42 -22.39 -4.86
N LEU A 31 -26.80 -21.48 -5.63
CA LEU A 31 -25.74 -20.59 -5.15
C LEU A 31 -26.23 -19.16 -4.86
N LEU A 32 -27.47 -18.83 -5.24
CA LEU A 32 -28.05 -17.49 -5.03
C LEU A 32 -28.07 -17.10 -3.54
N TYR A 33 -28.21 -18.08 -2.63
CA TYR A 33 -28.25 -17.84 -1.19
C TYR A 33 -27.00 -17.15 -0.63
N ARG A 34 -25.85 -17.27 -1.28
CA ARG A 34 -24.58 -16.76 -0.72
C ARG A 34 -24.50 -15.24 -0.76
N ARG A 35 -24.97 -14.64 -1.86
CA ARG A 35 -24.77 -13.21 -2.17
C ARG A 35 -26.02 -12.52 -2.68
N HIS A 36 -26.84 -13.19 -3.49
CA HIS A 36 -27.98 -12.56 -4.14
C HIS A 36 -29.14 -12.43 -3.15
N ILE A 37 -29.61 -13.55 -2.58
CA ILE A 37 -30.74 -13.56 -1.63
C ILE A 37 -30.48 -12.66 -0.41
N PRO A 38 -29.31 -12.69 0.26
CA PRO A 38 -29.06 -11.83 1.41
C PRO A 38 -29.04 -10.34 1.06
N VAL A 39 -28.49 -9.98 -0.10
CA VAL A 39 -28.44 -8.59 -0.56
C VAL A 39 -29.84 -8.10 -0.90
N ILE A 40 -30.63 -8.87 -1.65
CA ILE A 40 -32.02 -8.52 -1.98
C ILE A 40 -32.84 -8.37 -0.70
N THR A 41 -32.70 -9.30 0.24
CA THR A 41 -33.35 -9.23 1.54
C THR A 41 -32.96 -7.96 2.30
N TYR A 42 -31.68 -7.58 2.29
CA TYR A 42 -31.20 -6.35 2.92
C TYR A 42 -31.73 -5.08 2.24
N VAL A 43 -31.83 -5.09 0.91
CA VAL A 43 -32.40 -3.97 0.13
C VAL A 43 -33.86 -3.76 0.53
N ILE A 44 -34.65 -4.83 0.63
CA ILE A 44 -36.05 -4.76 1.07
C ILE A 44 -36.16 -4.18 2.49
N ILE A 45 -35.31 -4.62 3.42
CA ILE A 45 -35.33 -4.11 4.80
C ILE A 45 -35.00 -2.62 4.88
N THR A 46 -33.97 -2.18 4.15
CA THR A 46 -33.30 -0.89 4.41
C THR A 46 -33.47 0.15 3.30
N GLY A 47 -33.99 -0.25 2.14
CA GLY A 47 -34.04 0.55 0.92
C GLY A 47 -32.66 0.85 0.31
N LYS A 48 -31.58 0.21 0.79
CA LYS A 48 -30.20 0.53 0.39
C LYS A 48 -29.46 -0.69 -0.15
N PHE A 49 -28.75 -0.47 -1.26
CA PHE A 49 -27.84 -1.46 -1.82
C PHE A 49 -26.57 -1.56 -0.98
N LYS A 50 -26.36 -2.70 -0.31
CA LYS A 50 -25.14 -3.02 0.43
C LYS A 50 -24.81 -4.50 0.27
N LYS A 51 -23.52 -4.83 0.12
CA LYS A 51 -23.06 -6.21 0.09
C LYS A 51 -23.38 -6.91 1.42
N SER A 52 -24.00 -8.07 1.31
CA SER A 52 -24.37 -8.95 2.42
C SER A 52 -24.09 -10.38 1.98
N GLU A 53 -23.56 -11.20 2.88
CA GLU A 53 -23.30 -12.61 2.63
C GLU A 53 -23.84 -13.42 3.79
N GLU A 54 -24.40 -14.59 3.49
CA GLU A 54 -24.85 -15.55 4.50
C GLU A 54 -24.09 -16.87 4.30
N LYS A 55 -23.73 -17.52 5.42
CA LYS A 55 -22.90 -18.74 5.41
C LYS A 55 -23.73 -19.98 5.12
N SER A 56 -25.00 -19.97 5.50
CA SER A 56 -25.93 -21.09 5.34
C SER A 56 -27.09 -20.72 4.40
N SER A 57 -27.46 -21.62 3.50
CA SER A 57 -28.65 -21.47 2.67
C SER A 57 -29.92 -21.42 3.51
N GLN A 58 -29.96 -22.20 4.59
CA GLN A 58 -31.07 -22.22 5.54
C GLN A 58 -31.25 -20.86 6.22
N GLU A 59 -30.16 -20.23 6.66
CA GLU A 59 -30.20 -18.91 7.29
C GLU A 59 -30.68 -17.85 6.29
N ALA A 60 -30.16 -17.87 5.06
CA ALA A 60 -30.54 -16.93 4.01
C ALA A 60 -32.04 -16.95 3.70
N TYR A 61 -32.61 -18.13 3.43
CA TYR A 61 -34.03 -18.25 3.06
C TYR A 61 -34.97 -18.11 4.26
N THR A 62 -34.57 -18.54 5.46
CA THR A 62 -35.37 -18.30 6.68
C THR A 62 -35.46 -16.80 6.99
N LYS A 63 -34.34 -16.08 6.87
CA LYS A 63 -34.30 -14.63 7.08
C LYS A 63 -35.06 -13.87 6.00
N ALA A 64 -34.94 -14.29 4.74
CA ALA A 64 -35.74 -13.78 3.62
C ALA A 64 -37.23 -13.93 3.89
N TYR A 65 -37.68 -15.13 4.28
CA TYR A 65 -39.08 -15.41 4.59
C TYR A 65 -39.60 -14.55 5.75
N GLN A 66 -38.83 -14.46 6.84
CA GLN A 66 -39.20 -13.64 7.99
C GLN A 66 -39.28 -12.14 7.63
N THR A 67 -38.34 -11.65 6.82
CA THR A 67 -38.33 -10.27 6.32
C THR A 67 -39.57 -9.97 5.48
N LEU A 68 -39.89 -10.85 4.54
CA LEU A 68 -41.09 -10.72 3.71
C LEU A 68 -42.35 -10.76 4.57
N LYS A 69 -42.39 -11.62 5.59
CA LYS A 69 -43.51 -11.67 6.54
C LYS A 69 -43.67 -10.38 7.35
N ASP A 70 -42.56 -9.71 7.70
CA ASP A 70 -42.59 -8.49 8.48
C ASP A 70 -42.91 -7.24 7.62
N GLN A 71 -42.64 -7.28 6.31
CA GLN A 71 -42.85 -6.15 5.39
C GLN A 71 -44.11 -6.25 4.50
N MET A 72 -44.51 -7.46 4.09
CA MET A 72 -45.64 -7.64 3.18
C MET A 72 -46.98 -7.40 3.87
N THR A 73 -47.88 -6.74 3.15
CA THR A 73 -49.27 -6.54 3.56
C THR A 73 -50.19 -7.69 3.16
N ASP A 74 -49.83 -8.48 2.14
CA ASP A 74 -50.63 -9.61 1.66
C ASP A 74 -50.01 -10.97 2.04
N ALA A 75 -50.70 -11.69 2.93
CA ALA A 75 -50.28 -13.00 3.41
C ALA A 75 -50.41 -14.11 2.36
N SER A 76 -51.18 -13.91 1.28
CA SER A 76 -51.43 -14.93 0.25
C SER A 76 -50.16 -15.41 -0.44
N PHE A 77 -49.17 -14.52 -0.62
CA PHE A 77 -47.88 -14.83 -1.21
C PHE A 77 -47.03 -15.74 -0.31
N LEU A 78 -47.08 -15.48 1.00
CA LEU A 78 -46.24 -16.14 2.00
C LEU A 78 -46.64 -17.60 2.22
N GLU A 79 -47.93 -17.94 2.11
CA GLU A 79 -48.43 -19.32 2.28
C GLU A 79 -47.81 -20.32 1.28
N HIS A 80 -47.33 -19.81 0.13
CA HIS A 80 -46.80 -20.62 -0.95
C HIS A 80 -45.26 -20.75 -0.93
N LEU A 81 -44.58 -19.99 -0.06
CA LEU A 81 -43.12 -20.00 0.09
C LEU A 81 -42.68 -21.08 1.08
N LYS A 82 -41.73 -21.92 0.67
CA LYS A 82 -41.14 -22.96 1.53
C LYS A 82 -39.64 -22.71 1.69
N PRO A 83 -39.20 -21.99 2.74
CA PRO A 83 -37.79 -21.64 2.94
C PRO A 83 -36.88 -22.88 3.04
N ASP A 84 -37.35 -23.95 3.66
CA ASP A 84 -36.59 -25.21 3.79
C ASP A 84 -36.30 -25.86 2.43
N LEU A 85 -37.25 -25.81 1.50
CA LEU A 85 -37.06 -26.36 0.14
C LEU A 85 -36.24 -25.43 -0.75
N ALA A 86 -36.37 -24.11 -0.59
CA ALA A 86 -35.48 -23.16 -1.27
C ALA A 86 -34.02 -23.34 -0.80
N ALA A 87 -33.82 -23.66 0.49
CA ALA A 87 -32.50 -23.90 1.07
C ALA A 87 -31.79 -25.16 0.56
N THR A 88 -32.53 -26.15 0.04
CA THR A 88 -31.94 -27.31 -0.66
C THR A 88 -31.48 -26.97 -2.08
N GLY A 89 -31.82 -25.77 -2.58
CA GLY A 89 -31.51 -25.32 -3.93
C GLY A 89 -32.55 -25.72 -4.97
N ASP A 90 -33.78 -26.04 -4.56
CA ASP A 90 -34.88 -26.31 -5.50
C ASP A 90 -35.18 -25.06 -6.35
N ASN A 91 -34.99 -25.18 -7.67
CA ASN A 91 -35.12 -24.05 -8.59
C ASN A 91 -36.50 -23.40 -8.53
N PHE A 92 -37.57 -24.19 -8.35
CA PHE A 92 -38.93 -23.68 -8.32
C PHE A 92 -39.19 -22.87 -7.05
N GLU A 93 -38.77 -23.39 -5.91
CA GLU A 93 -38.90 -22.67 -4.63
C GLU A 93 -38.02 -21.42 -4.58
N VAL A 94 -36.80 -21.46 -5.12
CA VAL A 94 -35.96 -20.26 -5.24
C VAL A 94 -36.58 -19.23 -6.20
N ALA A 95 -37.13 -19.67 -7.34
CA ALA A 95 -37.83 -18.79 -8.28
C ALA A 95 -39.03 -18.11 -7.63
N LYS A 96 -39.78 -18.82 -6.77
CA LYS A 96 -40.86 -18.20 -6.00
C LYS A 96 -40.35 -17.05 -5.13
N PHE A 97 -39.27 -17.25 -4.38
CA PHE A 97 -38.68 -16.17 -3.58
C PHE A 97 -38.30 -14.96 -4.44
N LEU A 98 -37.71 -15.18 -5.62
CA LEU A 98 -37.37 -14.09 -6.54
C LEU A 98 -38.59 -13.35 -7.07
N VAL A 99 -39.68 -14.04 -7.42
CA VAL A 99 -40.94 -13.38 -7.86
C VAL A 99 -41.53 -12.53 -6.75
N VAL A 100 -41.54 -13.05 -5.53
CA VAL A 100 -42.06 -12.31 -4.37
C VAL A 100 -41.19 -11.09 -4.11
N PHE A 101 -39.86 -11.23 -4.15
CA PHE A 101 -38.95 -10.09 -4.06
C PHE A 101 -39.14 -9.07 -5.19
N LEU A 102 -39.40 -9.54 -6.41
CA LEU A 102 -39.65 -8.68 -7.56
C LEU A 102 -40.91 -7.84 -7.33
N ASN A 103 -41.98 -8.45 -6.81
CA ASN A 103 -43.19 -7.72 -6.44
C ASN A 103 -42.94 -6.71 -5.31
N GLU A 104 -42.19 -7.09 -4.28
CA GLU A 104 -41.90 -6.17 -3.17
C GLU A 104 -41.03 -5.02 -3.59
N LEU A 105 -40.02 -5.24 -4.43
CA LEU A 105 -39.22 -4.15 -4.98
C LEU A 105 -40.07 -3.24 -5.87
N ARG A 106 -41.03 -3.77 -6.62
CA ARG A 106 -41.96 -2.95 -7.41
C ARG A 106 -42.78 -2.01 -6.52
N ILE A 107 -43.26 -2.50 -5.39
CA ILE A 107 -44.10 -1.74 -4.46
C ILE A 107 -43.26 -0.74 -3.63
N SER A 108 -42.10 -1.18 -3.13
CA SER A 108 -41.30 -0.41 -2.16
C SER A 108 -40.22 0.48 -2.81
N MET A 109 -39.77 0.16 -4.03
CA MET A 109 -38.65 0.81 -4.72
C MET A 109 -38.85 0.86 -6.25
N GLU A 110 -39.94 1.48 -6.71
CA GLU A 110 -40.31 1.58 -8.13
C GLU A 110 -39.19 2.09 -9.04
N MET A 111 -38.36 3.03 -8.55
CA MET A 111 -37.21 3.60 -9.30
C MET A 111 -36.22 2.54 -9.83
N VAL A 112 -36.18 1.35 -9.22
CA VAL A 112 -35.33 0.23 -9.69
C VAL A 112 -35.80 -0.31 -11.04
N PHE A 113 -37.06 -0.11 -11.42
CA PHE A 113 -37.61 -0.57 -12.70
C PHE A 113 -37.49 0.46 -13.83
N GLU A 114 -37.05 1.68 -13.55
CA GLU A 114 -36.84 2.73 -14.56
C GLU A 114 -35.47 2.64 -15.25
N GLU A 115 -34.54 1.88 -14.67
CA GLU A 115 -33.17 1.75 -15.18
C GLU A 115 -33.02 0.57 -16.16
N ASP A 116 -32.22 0.77 -17.21
CA ASP A 116 -31.89 -0.30 -18.14
C ASP A 116 -30.74 -1.15 -17.60
N TYR A 117 -31.03 -2.42 -17.30
CA TYR A 117 -30.06 -3.41 -16.82
C TYR A 117 -29.44 -4.26 -17.93
N GLY A 118 -29.60 -3.86 -19.20
CA GLY A 118 -29.02 -4.55 -20.35
C GLY A 118 -29.67 -5.90 -20.63
N LEU A 119 -30.95 -6.04 -20.28
CA LEU A 119 -31.76 -7.24 -20.55
C LEU A 119 -32.26 -7.24 -21.99
N THR A 120 -32.44 -8.42 -22.56
CA THR A 120 -33.02 -8.57 -23.90
C THR A 120 -34.50 -8.18 -23.91
N GLU A 121 -35.03 -7.84 -25.09
CA GLU A 121 -36.46 -7.51 -25.26
C GLU A 121 -37.37 -8.68 -24.82
N GLU A 122 -36.95 -9.92 -25.08
CA GLU A 122 -37.66 -11.13 -24.65
C GLU A 122 -37.68 -11.28 -23.12
N GLU A 123 -36.56 -11.03 -22.43
CA GLU A 123 -36.49 -11.08 -20.97
C GLU A 123 -37.36 -10.00 -20.34
N ASN A 124 -37.30 -8.77 -20.86
CA ASN A 124 -38.16 -7.66 -20.42
C ASN A 124 -39.64 -7.99 -20.62
N LYS A 125 -40.01 -8.65 -21.74
CA LYS A 125 -41.38 -9.11 -21.98
C LYS A 125 -41.83 -10.14 -20.94
N HIS A 126 -40.98 -11.10 -20.59
CA HIS A 126 -41.27 -12.12 -19.58
C HIS A 126 -41.42 -11.52 -18.17
N ILE A 127 -40.54 -10.60 -17.78
CA ILE A 127 -40.61 -9.89 -16.50
C ILE A 127 -41.89 -9.05 -16.42
N GLY A 128 -42.19 -8.30 -17.49
CA GLY A 128 -43.42 -7.52 -17.58
C GLY A 128 -44.69 -8.38 -17.52
N ALA A 129 -44.68 -9.58 -18.12
CA ALA A 129 -45.80 -10.52 -18.00
C ALA A 129 -46.01 -11.00 -16.56
N VAL A 130 -44.91 -11.29 -15.84
CA VAL A 130 -44.96 -11.69 -14.42
C VAL A 130 -45.53 -10.56 -13.57
N LEU A 131 -45.03 -9.32 -13.74
CA LEU A 131 -45.50 -8.18 -12.96
C LEU A 131 -46.98 -7.86 -13.23
N ARG A 132 -47.44 -7.89 -14.49
CA ARG A 132 -48.86 -7.71 -14.82
C ARG A 132 -49.75 -8.78 -14.20
N TYR A 133 -49.29 -10.02 -14.16
CA TYR A 133 -50.04 -11.10 -13.51
C TYR A 133 -50.16 -10.86 -11.99
N LEU A 134 -49.10 -10.38 -11.35
CA LEU A 134 -49.08 -10.02 -9.91
C LEU A 134 -49.91 -8.77 -9.59
N GLU A 135 -50.04 -7.84 -10.53
CA GLU A 135 -50.94 -6.68 -10.41
C GLU A 135 -52.40 -7.10 -10.33
N ASP A 136 -52.79 -8.11 -11.09
CA ASP A 136 -54.18 -8.58 -11.19
C ASP A 136 -54.54 -9.64 -10.14
N HIS A 137 -53.80 -9.71 -9.03
CA HIS A 137 -53.97 -10.77 -8.02
C HIS A 137 -55.35 -10.82 -7.36
N GLN A 138 -56.08 -9.71 -7.39
CA GLN A 138 -57.46 -9.65 -6.87
C GLN A 138 -58.47 -10.39 -7.75
N ASN A 139 -58.13 -10.62 -9.03
CA ASN A 139 -58.97 -11.32 -10.00
C ASN A 139 -58.50 -12.75 -10.27
N TRP A 140 -57.51 -13.25 -9.51
CA TRP A 140 -57.08 -14.64 -9.64
C TRP A 140 -58.23 -15.60 -9.28
N ASP A 141 -58.38 -16.64 -10.10
CA ASP A 141 -59.24 -17.76 -9.74
C ASP A 141 -58.71 -18.36 -8.43
N PRO A 142 -59.55 -18.59 -7.39
CA PRO A 142 -59.14 -19.29 -6.18
C PRO A 142 -58.43 -20.64 -6.41
N TYR A 143 -58.62 -21.27 -7.58
CA TYR A 143 -57.91 -22.49 -7.99
C TYR A 143 -56.55 -22.24 -8.65
N GLU A 144 -56.28 -21.03 -9.15
CA GLU A 144 -54.99 -20.63 -9.72
C GLU A 144 -54.19 -19.80 -8.71
N SER A 145 -53.14 -20.40 -8.15
CA SER A 145 -52.23 -19.72 -7.23
C SER A 145 -51.17 -18.91 -7.98
N TRP A 146 -50.62 -17.87 -7.34
CA TRP A 146 -49.61 -17.01 -7.97
C TRP A 146 -48.38 -17.72 -8.56
N PRO A 147 -47.89 -18.87 -8.02
CA PRO A 147 -46.81 -19.61 -8.65
C PRO A 147 -47.14 -20.14 -10.05
N ALA A 148 -48.41 -20.17 -10.46
CA ALA A 148 -48.85 -20.54 -11.81
C ALA A 148 -48.24 -19.61 -12.89
N VAL A 149 -47.93 -18.36 -12.53
CA VAL A 149 -47.22 -17.42 -13.39
C VAL A 149 -45.88 -17.96 -13.89
N LEU A 150 -45.26 -18.90 -13.17
CA LEU A 150 -44.00 -19.53 -13.55
C LEU A 150 -44.16 -20.66 -14.58
N PHE A 151 -45.38 -21.01 -14.99
CA PHE A 151 -45.67 -22.13 -15.89
C PHE A 151 -46.37 -21.74 -17.19
N GLN A 152 -47.03 -20.58 -17.24
CA GLN A 152 -47.69 -20.13 -18.46
C GLN A 152 -46.65 -19.79 -19.54
N SER A 153 -46.83 -20.33 -20.75
CA SER A 153 -46.05 -19.99 -21.94
C SER A 153 -46.77 -18.93 -22.77
N ASP A 154 -46.02 -18.09 -23.47
CA ASP A 154 -46.52 -16.96 -24.29
C ASP A 154 -47.41 -17.36 -25.50
N ASP A 155 -47.77 -18.64 -25.66
CA ASP A 155 -48.54 -19.16 -26.81
C ASP A 155 -50.07 -19.04 -26.65
N ASP A 156 -50.59 -18.64 -25.49
CA ASP A 156 -52.02 -18.42 -25.30
C ASP A 156 -52.37 -16.93 -25.34
N SER A 157 -52.17 -16.30 -26.51
CA SER A 157 -53.04 -15.18 -26.91
C SER A 157 -54.34 -15.76 -27.49
N VAL A 158 -55.13 -16.40 -26.65
CA VAL A 158 -56.48 -16.81 -27.04
C VAL A 158 -57.44 -15.71 -26.61
N ASP A 159 -57.96 -15.02 -27.63
CA ASP A 159 -59.17 -14.22 -27.59
C ASP A 159 -60.17 -14.78 -26.57
N LEU A 160 -60.52 -13.95 -25.58
CA LEU A 160 -61.71 -14.11 -24.75
C LEU A 160 -62.97 -13.90 -25.62
N GLN A 161 -63.22 -14.81 -26.56
CA GLN A 161 -64.53 -14.98 -27.17
C GLN A 161 -65.33 -16.02 -26.37
N SER A 162 -66.24 -15.48 -25.56
CA SER A 162 -67.53 -16.04 -25.16
C SER A 162 -67.77 -17.51 -25.55
N SER A 163 -67.61 -18.40 -24.57
CA SER A 163 -68.12 -19.77 -24.63
C SER A 163 -69.66 -19.76 -24.51
N ILE A 164 -70.35 -19.67 -25.65
CA ILE A 164 -71.79 -19.93 -25.74
C ILE A 164 -72.00 -21.42 -26.03
N THR A 165 -72.57 -22.13 -25.05
CA THR A 165 -73.07 -23.50 -25.18
C THR A 165 -74.33 -23.54 -26.05
N PRO A 166 -74.53 -24.53 -26.94
CA PRO A 166 -75.82 -24.73 -27.57
C PRO A 166 -76.69 -25.69 -26.75
N LYS A 167 -77.85 -25.19 -26.31
CA LYS A 167 -78.96 -26.00 -25.78
C LYS A 167 -79.87 -26.50 -26.91
N ILE A 168 -80.21 -27.77 -26.80
CA ILE A 168 -81.25 -28.55 -27.48
C ILE A 168 -82.59 -27.80 -27.62
N ARG A 169 -83.23 -27.89 -28.80
CA ARG A 169 -84.69 -28.07 -28.92
C ARG A 169 -85.07 -29.01 -30.06
N ARG A 170 -85.65 -30.15 -29.67
CA ARG A 170 -86.59 -30.98 -30.45
C ARG A 170 -87.93 -30.25 -30.62
N SER A 171 -88.80 -30.86 -31.45
CA SER A 171 -90.29 -30.85 -31.40
C SER A 171 -90.94 -30.05 -32.56
N ASN A 172 -91.92 -30.52 -33.34
CA ASN A 172 -92.69 -31.78 -33.38
C ASN A 172 -93.65 -31.78 -34.62
N TYR A 173 -94.03 -32.98 -35.08
CA TYR A 173 -95.33 -33.45 -35.64
C TYR A 173 -96.00 -32.73 -36.85
N CYS A 174 -96.24 -33.46 -37.96
CA CYS A 174 -97.46 -34.23 -38.33
C CYS A 174 -98.45 -33.35 -39.14
N GLY A 175 -98.94 -33.69 -40.34
CA GLY A 175 -99.48 -34.96 -40.80
C GLY A 175 -101.01 -34.87 -40.79
N ILE A 176 -101.65 -34.66 -41.95
CA ILE A 176 -103.09 -34.92 -42.14
C ILE A 176 -103.28 -35.53 -43.53
N ALA A 177 -103.60 -36.83 -43.51
CA ALA A 177 -104.29 -37.54 -44.58
C ALA A 177 -105.81 -37.49 -44.31
N LEU A 178 -106.60 -37.21 -45.34
CA LEU A 178 -108.05 -37.46 -45.42
C LEU A 178 -108.27 -37.88 -46.88
N SER A 179 -108.44 -39.17 -47.19
CA SER A 179 -109.63 -40.01 -46.96
C SER A 179 -110.85 -39.58 -47.78
N GLU A 180 -111.25 -40.55 -48.60
CA GLU A 180 -112.59 -40.90 -49.05
C GLU A 180 -113.20 -40.37 -50.36
N ARG A 181 -113.56 -41.40 -51.12
CA ARG A 181 -114.22 -41.55 -52.40
C ARG A 181 -115.73 -41.55 -52.15
N ALA A 182 -116.50 -40.72 -52.85
CA ALA A 182 -117.94 -40.96 -53.00
C ALA A 182 -118.53 -40.28 -54.24
N GLY A 183 -119.11 -41.10 -55.13
CA GLY A 183 -120.52 -40.98 -55.51
C GLY A 183 -120.99 -39.73 -56.25
N ILE A 184 -121.11 -39.88 -57.56
CA ILE A 184 -121.86 -39.03 -58.48
C ILE A 184 -123.26 -38.70 -57.93
N ARG A 185 -123.50 -37.42 -57.56
CA ARG A 185 -124.80 -36.73 -57.67
C ARG A 185 -124.54 -35.25 -57.99
N ARG A 186 -124.60 -34.90 -59.28
CA ARG A 186 -124.52 -33.50 -59.74
C ARG A 186 -125.75 -32.73 -59.26
N SER A 187 -125.53 -31.69 -58.48
CA SER A 187 -126.55 -30.69 -58.10
C SER A 187 -126.62 -29.57 -59.14
N PRO A 188 -127.79 -28.95 -59.42
CA PRO A 188 -127.92 -27.86 -60.39
C PRO A 188 -127.07 -26.60 -60.07
N LEU A 189 -126.66 -26.44 -58.81
CA LEU A 189 -125.72 -25.40 -58.39
C LEU A 189 -124.25 -25.71 -58.74
N SER A 190 -123.91 -26.96 -59.04
CA SER A 190 -122.58 -27.34 -59.50
C SER A 190 -122.31 -26.91 -60.95
N GLU A 191 -123.33 -26.79 -61.81
CA GLU A 191 -123.19 -26.30 -63.18
C GLU A 191 -123.02 -24.77 -63.26
N ILE A 192 -123.63 -23.99 -62.37
CA ILE A 192 -123.47 -22.52 -62.31
C ILE A 192 -122.08 -22.14 -61.77
N VAL A 193 -121.56 -22.92 -60.81
CA VAL A 193 -120.20 -22.76 -60.26
C VAL A 193 -119.12 -23.31 -61.22
N SER A 194 -119.49 -24.23 -62.12
CA SER A 194 -118.64 -24.76 -63.21
C SER A 194 -118.87 -24.10 -64.57
N SER A 195 -119.63 -23.01 -64.64
CA SER A 195 -119.74 -22.18 -65.86
C SER A 195 -118.35 -21.68 -66.30
N PRO A 196 -118.01 -21.71 -67.61
CA PRO A 196 -116.73 -21.22 -68.13
C PRO A 196 -116.37 -19.83 -67.59
N ARG A 197 -117.36 -18.93 -67.51
CA ARG A 197 -117.21 -17.56 -66.99
C ARG A 197 -116.90 -17.51 -65.48
N SER A 198 -117.51 -18.39 -64.68
CA SER A 198 -117.22 -18.51 -63.24
C SER A 198 -115.82 -19.06 -62.97
N ARG A 199 -115.34 -19.97 -63.81
CA ARG A 199 -113.97 -20.52 -63.75
C ARG A 199 -112.94 -19.46 -64.15
N GLU A 200 -113.18 -18.72 -65.22
CA GLU A 200 -112.32 -17.61 -65.66
C GLU A 200 -112.21 -16.51 -64.59
N LEU A 201 -113.32 -16.09 -63.98
CA LEU A 201 -113.29 -15.11 -62.89
C LEU A 201 -112.53 -15.61 -61.65
N ARG A 202 -112.57 -16.92 -61.35
CA ARG A 202 -111.78 -17.51 -60.27
C ARG A 202 -110.28 -17.43 -60.57
N VAL A 203 -109.89 -17.78 -61.79
CA VAL A 203 -108.49 -17.69 -62.26
C VAL A 203 -108.00 -16.24 -62.25
N ILE A 204 -108.85 -15.27 -62.66
CA ILE A 204 -108.51 -13.85 -62.61
C ILE A 204 -108.30 -13.39 -61.16
N ARG A 205 -109.22 -13.71 -60.25
CA ARG A 205 -109.06 -13.36 -58.82
C ARG A 205 -107.83 -14.02 -58.18
N GLU A 206 -107.48 -15.24 -58.59
CA GLU A 206 -106.27 -15.92 -58.14
C GLU A 206 -105.00 -15.23 -58.66
N LYS A 207 -104.98 -14.87 -59.95
CA LYS A 207 -103.90 -14.04 -60.52
C LYS A 207 -103.80 -12.68 -59.84
N ASP A 208 -104.91 -12.03 -59.51
CA ASP A 208 -104.91 -10.75 -58.78
C ASP A 208 -104.33 -10.88 -57.36
N ARG A 209 -104.64 -11.98 -56.66
CA ARG A 209 -104.02 -12.29 -55.36
C ARG A 209 -102.52 -12.51 -55.52
N MET A 210 -102.12 -13.27 -56.53
CA MET A 210 -100.70 -13.53 -56.82
C MET A 210 -99.95 -12.23 -57.17
N ILE A 211 -100.56 -11.34 -57.96
CA ILE A 211 -100.01 -10.02 -58.27
C ILE A 211 -99.83 -9.18 -56.99
N LYS A 212 -100.81 -9.19 -56.07
CA LYS A 212 -100.68 -8.48 -54.79
C LYS A 212 -99.52 -9.02 -53.95
N THR A 213 -99.43 -10.34 -53.80
CA THR A 213 -98.33 -10.98 -53.04
C THR A 213 -96.97 -10.70 -53.67
N LEU A 214 -96.86 -10.74 -55.01
CA LEU A 214 -95.63 -10.41 -55.71
C LEU A 214 -95.25 -8.93 -55.54
N ASN A 215 -96.22 -8.01 -55.61
CA ASN A 215 -95.98 -6.58 -55.37
C ASN A 215 -95.52 -6.31 -53.93
N GLU A 216 -96.11 -6.98 -52.93
CA GLU A 216 -95.65 -6.90 -51.54
C GLU A 216 -94.22 -7.43 -51.40
N ARG A 217 -93.89 -8.54 -52.08
CA ARG A 217 -92.53 -9.08 -52.09
C ARG A 217 -91.53 -8.14 -52.76
N CYS A 218 -91.90 -7.49 -53.88
CA CYS A 218 -91.06 -6.50 -54.53
C CYS A 218 -90.76 -5.31 -53.61
N LYS A 219 -91.77 -4.78 -52.92
CA LYS A 219 -91.56 -3.69 -51.94
C LYS A 219 -90.61 -4.07 -50.82
N LEU A 220 -90.76 -5.28 -50.26
CA LEU A 220 -89.83 -5.77 -49.22
C LEU A 220 -88.39 -5.88 -49.73
N LEU A 221 -88.21 -6.35 -50.97
CA LEU A 221 -86.88 -6.43 -51.60
C LEU A 221 -86.30 -5.04 -51.91
N GLU A 222 -87.13 -4.06 -52.26
CA GLU A 222 -86.70 -2.67 -52.43
C GLU A 222 -86.20 -2.08 -51.10
N PHE A 223 -86.93 -2.29 -50.00
CA PHE A 223 -86.46 -1.87 -48.68
C PHE A 223 -85.16 -2.56 -48.27
N GLU A 224 -85.05 -3.89 -48.47
CA GLU A 224 -83.83 -4.64 -48.18
C GLU A 224 -82.63 -4.14 -49.00
N LYS A 225 -82.85 -3.80 -50.28
CA LYS A 225 -81.84 -3.20 -51.14
C LYS A 225 -81.38 -1.83 -50.60
N ASP A 226 -82.31 -0.96 -50.22
CA ASP A 226 -81.98 0.37 -49.69
C ASP A 226 -81.19 0.28 -48.37
N ASP A 227 -81.56 -0.66 -47.50
CA ASP A 227 -80.82 -0.95 -46.25
C ASP A 227 -79.40 -1.45 -46.52
N LEU A 228 -79.23 -2.37 -47.48
CA LEU A 228 -77.92 -2.85 -47.91
C LEU A 228 -77.08 -1.74 -48.54
N GLU A 229 -77.67 -0.86 -49.35
CA GLU A 229 -76.97 0.29 -49.94
C GLU A 229 -76.54 1.32 -48.88
N SER A 230 -77.37 1.53 -47.84
CA SER A 230 -77.02 2.36 -46.69
C SER A 230 -75.86 1.75 -45.90
N SER A 231 -75.95 0.44 -45.59
CA SER A 231 -74.89 -0.29 -44.90
C SER A 231 -73.56 -0.27 -45.67
N LEU A 232 -73.60 -0.48 -46.99
CA LEU A 232 -72.42 -0.40 -47.85
C LEU A 232 -71.77 1.00 -47.84
N ARG A 233 -72.57 2.06 -47.85
CA ARG A 233 -72.06 3.44 -47.76
C ARG A 233 -71.38 3.70 -46.42
N ASN A 234 -71.97 3.23 -45.32
CA ASN A 234 -71.39 3.35 -43.99
C ASN A 234 -70.06 2.58 -43.88
N ALA A 235 -70.03 1.33 -44.34
CA ALA A 235 -68.81 0.52 -44.36
C ALA A 235 -67.68 1.19 -45.19
N LYS A 236 -68.00 1.77 -46.35
CA LYS A 236 -67.03 2.54 -47.16
C LYS A 236 -66.47 3.76 -46.43
N GLN A 237 -67.31 4.46 -45.65
CA GLN A 237 -66.86 5.60 -44.86
C GLN A 237 -65.97 5.15 -43.69
N GLU A 238 -66.31 4.05 -43.02
CA GLU A 238 -65.51 3.41 -41.97
C GLU A 238 -64.11 3.05 -42.50
N ILE A 239 -64.05 2.35 -43.64
CA ILE A 239 -62.79 1.97 -44.31
C ILE A 239 -61.96 3.22 -44.61
N LYS A 240 -62.57 4.30 -45.11
CA LYS A 240 -61.84 5.55 -45.40
C LYS A 240 -61.26 6.19 -44.13
N LYS A 241 -61.94 6.10 -42.99
CA LYS A 241 -61.40 6.57 -41.70
C LYS A 241 -60.24 5.70 -41.25
N LEU A 242 -60.38 4.37 -41.32
CA LEU A 242 -59.34 3.42 -40.93
C LEU A 242 -58.07 3.55 -41.79
N VAL A 243 -58.20 3.79 -43.09
CA VAL A 243 -57.05 4.04 -43.97
C VAL A 243 -56.31 5.32 -43.57
N LYS A 244 -57.03 6.38 -43.19
CA LYS A 244 -56.41 7.62 -42.71
C LYS A 244 -55.66 7.41 -41.40
N SER A 245 -56.25 6.71 -40.43
CA SER A 245 -55.57 6.40 -39.17
C SER A 245 -54.36 5.50 -39.38
N LEU A 246 -54.45 4.52 -40.30
CA LEU A 246 -53.32 3.66 -40.65
C LEU A 246 -52.14 4.45 -41.22
N ASN A 247 -52.41 5.41 -42.12
CA ASN A 247 -51.36 6.27 -42.67
C ASN A 247 -50.71 7.14 -41.58
N GLN A 248 -51.49 7.71 -40.67
CA GLN A 248 -50.95 8.49 -39.53
C GLN A 248 -50.05 7.64 -38.62
N ILE A 249 -50.47 6.41 -38.33
CA ILE A 249 -49.66 5.46 -37.56
C ILE A 249 -48.38 5.10 -38.32
N SER A 250 -48.46 4.87 -39.63
CA SER A 250 -47.29 4.56 -40.46
C SER A 250 -46.27 5.70 -40.48
N ASP A 251 -46.72 6.95 -40.58
CA ASP A 251 -45.83 8.11 -40.57
C ASP A 251 -45.19 8.30 -39.18
N SER A 252 -45.95 8.13 -38.10
CA SER A 252 -45.44 8.15 -36.73
C SER A 252 -44.40 7.04 -36.50
N LEU A 253 -44.63 5.84 -37.03
CA LEU A 253 -43.69 4.72 -36.93
C LEU A 253 -42.35 5.06 -37.61
N LYS A 254 -42.39 5.65 -38.82
CA LYS A 254 -41.17 6.08 -39.52
C LYS A 254 -40.39 7.14 -38.75
N GLU A 255 -41.08 8.09 -38.11
CA GLU A 255 -40.45 9.10 -37.27
C GLU A 255 -39.75 8.45 -36.05
N LYS A 256 -40.42 7.50 -35.39
CA LYS A 256 -39.83 6.76 -34.28
C LYS A 256 -38.64 5.93 -34.72
N GLU A 257 -38.71 5.26 -35.86
CA GLU A 257 -37.61 4.49 -36.41
C GLU A 257 -36.39 5.37 -36.73
N ALA A 258 -36.59 6.53 -37.36
CA ALA A 258 -35.52 7.50 -37.60
C ALA A 258 -34.88 8.01 -36.28
N ARG A 259 -35.71 8.23 -35.24
CA ARG A 259 -35.22 8.61 -33.91
C ARG A 259 -34.41 7.49 -33.25
N CYS A 260 -34.86 6.24 -33.35
CA CYS A 260 -34.11 5.08 -32.85
C CYS A 260 -32.75 4.94 -33.56
N GLN A 261 -32.69 5.14 -34.88
CA GLN A 261 -31.43 5.14 -35.62
C GLN A 261 -30.48 6.23 -35.12
N THR A 262 -30.99 7.45 -34.92
CA THR A 262 -30.19 8.56 -34.39
C THR A 262 -29.65 8.26 -32.99
N LEU A 263 -30.50 7.77 -32.09
CA LEU A 263 -30.09 7.38 -30.73
C LEU A 263 -29.07 6.23 -30.75
N SER A 264 -29.19 5.28 -31.66
CA SER A 264 -28.21 4.20 -31.83
C SER A 264 -26.84 4.76 -32.22
N THR A 265 -26.79 5.71 -33.16
CA THR A 265 -25.52 6.35 -33.56
C THR A 265 -24.90 7.16 -32.43
N GLU A 266 -25.71 7.91 -31.66
CA GLU A 266 -25.22 8.63 -30.48
C GLU A 266 -24.67 7.68 -29.42
N LEU A 267 -25.32 6.53 -29.21
CA LEU A 267 -24.87 5.52 -28.26
C LEU A 267 -23.53 4.91 -28.66
N ASP A 268 -23.32 4.63 -29.96
CA ASP A 268 -22.04 4.14 -30.46
C ASP A 268 -20.91 5.19 -30.36
N ASP A 269 -21.23 6.47 -30.55
CA ASP A 269 -20.30 7.59 -30.30
C ASP A 269 -19.90 7.66 -28.81
N TRP A 270 -20.88 7.51 -27.90
CA TRP A 270 -20.62 7.47 -26.46
C TRP A 270 -19.79 6.25 -26.04
N ARG A 271 -20.05 5.07 -26.62
CA ARG A 271 -19.22 3.88 -26.41
C ARG A 271 -17.79 4.12 -26.85
N SER A 272 -17.59 4.72 -28.02
CA SER A 272 -16.26 5.04 -28.55
C SER A 272 -15.51 6.03 -27.64
N LYS A 273 -16.19 7.07 -27.14
CA LYS A 273 -15.62 8.00 -26.16
C LYS A 273 -15.27 7.33 -24.83
N ALA A 274 -16.11 6.41 -24.36
CA ALA A 274 -15.86 5.67 -23.12
C ALA A 274 -14.60 4.79 -23.23
N ILE A 275 -14.42 4.10 -24.36
CA ILE A 275 -13.22 3.30 -24.62
C ILE A 275 -11.97 4.18 -24.63
N ALA A 276 -11.99 5.31 -25.34
CA ALA A 276 -10.85 6.23 -25.39
C ALA A 276 -10.49 6.79 -24.00
N ALA A 277 -11.48 7.14 -23.18
CA ALA A 277 -11.25 7.60 -21.81
C ALA A 277 -10.70 6.49 -20.89
N GLU A 278 -11.10 5.23 -21.10
CA GLU A 278 -10.56 4.08 -20.37
C GLU A 278 -9.09 3.82 -20.75
N GLU A 279 -8.76 3.94 -22.03
CA GLU A 279 -7.37 3.84 -22.53
C GLU A 279 -6.47 4.93 -21.91
N GLU A 280 -6.91 6.20 -21.91
CA GLU A 280 -6.18 7.31 -21.29
C GLU A 280 -5.98 7.09 -19.77
N SER A 281 -7.03 6.64 -19.08
CA SER A 281 -6.96 6.28 -17.66
C SER A 281 -5.96 5.17 -17.38
N ASN A 282 -5.89 4.16 -18.25
CA ASN A 282 -4.94 3.07 -18.14
C ASN A 282 -3.50 3.52 -18.41
N GLU A 283 -3.28 4.40 -19.38
CA GLU A 283 -1.97 5.00 -19.65
C GLU A 283 -1.48 5.82 -18.44
N LEU A 284 -2.33 6.69 -17.89
CA LEU A 284 -2.00 7.47 -16.69
C LEU A 284 -1.68 6.59 -15.48
N LYS A 285 -2.39 5.48 -15.30
CA LYS A 285 -2.07 4.50 -14.23
C LYS A 285 -0.69 3.86 -14.43
N GLN A 286 -0.31 3.56 -15.67
CA GLN A 286 1.02 3.03 -15.98
C GLN A 286 2.11 4.08 -15.70
N GLN A 287 1.91 5.32 -16.15
CA GLN A 287 2.82 6.44 -15.87
C GLN A 287 2.96 6.71 -14.36
N LEU A 288 1.87 6.61 -13.60
CA LEU A 288 1.92 6.74 -12.14
C LEU A 288 2.73 5.61 -11.48
N LYS A 289 2.63 4.38 -12.01
CA LYS A 289 3.38 3.23 -11.51
C LYS A 289 4.88 3.39 -11.77
N THR A 290 5.27 3.85 -12.96
CA THR A 290 6.68 4.10 -13.30
C THR A 290 7.25 5.23 -12.45
N ALA A 291 6.55 6.36 -12.32
CA ALA A 291 6.97 7.46 -11.46
C ALA A 291 7.16 7.04 -9.99
N LYS A 292 6.29 6.17 -9.45
CA LYS A 292 6.46 5.62 -8.09
C LYS A 292 7.72 4.76 -7.95
N GLN A 293 8.04 3.95 -8.96
CA GLN A 293 9.25 3.12 -8.95
C GLN A 293 10.52 3.97 -9.02
N GLU A 294 10.53 5.02 -9.85
CA GLU A 294 11.62 5.99 -9.93
C GLU A 294 11.82 6.70 -8.59
N LEU A 295 10.73 7.17 -7.96
CA LEU A 295 10.78 7.81 -6.65
C LEU A 295 11.39 6.89 -5.59
N HIS A 296 11.00 5.60 -5.55
CA HIS A 296 11.61 4.64 -4.63
C HIS A 296 13.10 4.42 -4.89
N THR A 297 13.51 4.44 -6.16
CA THR A 297 14.92 4.33 -6.55
C THR A 297 15.71 5.54 -6.08
N ILE A 298 15.19 6.74 -6.31
CA ILE A 298 15.80 8.00 -5.86
C ILE A 298 15.89 8.04 -4.34
N GLN A 299 14.83 7.66 -3.62
CA GLN A 299 14.83 7.58 -2.15
C GLN A 299 15.87 6.59 -1.61
N ARG A 300 16.15 5.50 -2.33
CA ARG A 300 17.20 4.56 -1.96
C ARG A 300 18.58 5.19 -2.17
N GLN A 301 18.82 5.79 -3.33
CA GLN A 301 20.07 6.47 -3.65
C GLN A 301 20.36 7.61 -2.66
N LEU A 302 19.35 8.37 -2.26
CA LEU A 302 19.48 9.42 -1.25
C LEU A 302 19.96 8.86 0.09
N ARG A 303 19.35 7.77 0.58
CA ARG A 303 19.77 7.11 1.83
C ARG A 303 21.19 6.56 1.77
N GLU A 304 21.59 6.01 0.63
CA GLU A 304 22.96 5.54 0.40
C GLU A 304 23.94 6.72 0.44
N ALA A 305 23.62 7.84 -0.22
CA ALA A 305 24.43 9.05 -0.18
C ALA A 305 24.52 9.67 1.24
N GLU A 306 23.42 9.71 1.99
CA GLU A 306 23.39 10.18 3.39
C GLU A 306 24.29 9.33 4.29
N PHE A 307 24.26 8.01 4.11
CA PHE A 307 25.14 7.09 4.84
C PHE A 307 26.62 7.33 4.49
N ASP A 308 26.94 7.49 3.20
CA ASP A 308 28.29 7.75 2.72
C ASP A 308 28.85 9.08 3.27
N ILE A 309 28.03 10.14 3.27
CA ILE A 309 28.39 11.43 3.86
C ILE A 309 28.67 11.27 5.35
N SER A 310 27.77 10.60 6.08
CA SER A 310 27.92 10.36 7.52
C SER A 310 29.17 9.52 7.84
N SER A 311 29.51 8.57 6.98
CA SER A 311 30.73 7.76 7.10
C SER A 311 31.99 8.61 6.88
N LYS A 312 32.02 9.40 5.82
CA LYS A 312 33.14 10.32 5.52
C LYS A 312 33.31 11.38 6.60
N GLN A 313 32.22 11.90 7.16
CA GLN A 313 32.28 12.88 8.24
C GLN A 313 32.92 12.29 9.51
N ARG A 314 32.54 11.07 9.91
CA ARG A 314 33.20 10.36 11.01
C ARG A 314 34.69 10.11 10.73
N ALA A 315 35.04 9.79 9.49
CA ALA A 315 36.44 9.66 9.11
C ALA A 315 37.16 11.00 9.33
N VAL A 316 36.67 12.11 8.76
CA VAL A 316 37.25 13.45 8.92
C VAL A 316 37.43 13.82 10.39
N GLU A 317 36.41 13.64 11.23
CA GLU A 317 36.52 13.89 12.68
C GLU A 317 37.62 13.05 13.34
N SER A 318 37.83 11.82 12.89
CA SER A 318 38.93 10.97 13.37
C SER A 318 40.30 11.48 12.92
N TRP A 319 40.42 11.95 11.67
CA TRP A 319 41.65 12.55 11.14
C TRP A 319 42.00 13.83 11.89
N GLU A 320 41.01 14.69 12.15
CA GLU A 320 41.19 15.92 12.94
C GLU A 320 41.68 15.61 14.36
N LYS A 321 41.05 14.64 15.04
CA LYS A 321 41.52 14.19 16.37
C LYS A 321 42.96 13.68 16.34
N ASN A 322 43.30 12.83 15.36
CA ASN A 322 44.66 12.34 15.21
C ASN A 322 45.66 13.48 14.94
N ALA A 323 45.32 14.42 14.06
CA ALA A 323 46.15 15.59 13.79
C ALA A 323 46.38 16.44 15.04
N THR A 324 45.34 16.65 15.87
CA THR A 324 45.50 17.37 17.14
C THR A 324 46.40 16.63 18.13
N LEU A 325 46.33 15.30 18.18
CA LEU A 325 47.21 14.48 19.02
C LEU A 325 48.66 14.54 18.53
N GLU A 326 48.89 14.45 17.21
CA GLU A 326 50.22 14.58 16.62
C GLU A 326 50.84 15.94 16.93
N GLU A 327 50.07 17.03 16.83
CA GLU A 327 50.54 18.37 17.19
C GLU A 327 50.86 18.48 18.69
N GLN A 328 50.04 17.90 19.57
CA GLN A 328 50.34 17.82 21.00
C GLN A 328 51.63 17.05 21.30
N TRP A 329 51.85 15.92 20.63
CA TRP A 329 53.09 15.15 20.75
C TRP A 329 54.28 15.97 20.26
N ARG A 330 54.16 16.66 19.13
CA ARG A 330 55.21 17.55 18.61
C ARG A 330 55.59 18.62 19.63
N LEU A 331 54.60 19.36 20.16
CA LEU A 331 54.82 20.39 21.19
C LEU A 331 55.42 19.83 22.48
N LYS A 332 55.08 18.58 22.85
CA LYS A 332 55.69 17.92 24.00
C LYS A 332 57.17 17.60 23.74
N MET A 333 57.49 17.01 22.60
CA MET A 333 58.87 16.70 22.21
C MET A 333 59.73 17.97 22.07
N GLU A 334 59.13 19.05 21.56
CA GLU A 334 59.81 20.34 21.41
C GLU A 334 60.12 20.98 22.77
N ARG A 335 59.20 20.90 23.75
CA ARG A 335 59.46 21.29 25.14
C ARG A 335 60.55 20.44 25.81
N GLU A 336 60.48 19.11 25.68
CA GLU A 336 61.52 18.21 26.23
C GLU A 336 62.90 18.52 25.60
N ARG A 337 62.95 18.85 24.31
CA ARG A 337 64.18 19.29 23.64
C ARG A 337 64.69 20.62 24.20
N GLU A 338 63.82 21.60 24.43
CA GLU A 338 64.18 22.89 25.02
C GLU A 338 64.70 22.74 26.45
N GLU A 339 64.07 21.90 27.27
CA GLU A 339 64.53 21.58 28.63
C GLU A 339 65.94 20.98 28.61
N LEU A 340 66.18 19.98 27.75
CA LEU A 340 67.51 19.38 27.59
C LEU A 340 68.57 20.39 27.11
N LEU A 341 68.20 21.33 26.23
CA LEU A 341 69.11 22.39 25.79
C LEU A 341 69.44 23.36 26.94
N GLN A 342 68.46 23.69 27.80
CA GLN A 342 68.69 24.52 28.98
C GLN A 342 69.58 23.80 30.01
N GLU A 343 69.35 22.52 30.29
CA GLU A 343 70.21 21.72 31.17
C GLU A 343 71.64 21.62 30.64
N LEU A 344 71.80 21.44 29.32
CA LEU A 344 73.11 21.43 28.68
C LEU A 344 73.82 22.78 28.84
N GLU A 345 73.11 23.90 28.70
CA GLU A 345 73.71 25.22 28.90
C GLU A 345 74.09 25.46 30.37
N VAL A 346 73.25 25.07 31.32
CA VAL A 346 73.57 25.16 32.77
C VAL A 346 74.80 24.31 33.11
N THR A 347 74.86 23.07 32.62
CA THR A 347 76.02 22.19 32.84
C THR A 347 77.27 22.73 32.16
N ARG A 348 77.14 23.36 30.98
CA ARG A 348 78.24 24.05 30.30
C ARG A 348 78.77 25.22 31.12
N ILE A 349 77.90 26.09 31.64
CA ILE A 349 78.28 27.22 32.52
C ILE A 349 78.93 26.70 33.82
N SER A 350 78.34 25.70 34.47
CA SER A 350 78.91 25.10 35.67
C SER A 350 80.28 24.47 35.41
N LYS A 351 80.47 23.86 34.23
CA LYS A 351 81.76 23.31 33.80
C LYS A 351 82.79 24.43 33.61
N THR A 352 82.44 25.51 32.90
CA THR A 352 83.36 26.65 32.71
C THR A 352 83.73 27.30 34.04
N ASP A 353 82.78 27.45 34.96
CA ASP A 353 83.05 27.96 36.31
C ASP A 353 84.01 27.06 37.09
N ALA A 354 83.86 25.74 36.99
CA ALA A 354 84.75 24.78 37.62
C ALA A 354 86.16 24.81 36.99
N GLU A 355 86.25 24.92 35.67
CA GLU A 355 87.52 25.09 34.95
C GLU A 355 88.22 26.40 35.36
N GLU A 356 87.50 27.52 35.50
CA GLU A 356 88.06 28.77 36.00
C GLU A 356 88.51 28.68 37.46
N ARG A 357 87.79 27.97 38.32
CA ARG A 357 88.21 27.73 39.72
C ARG A 357 89.47 26.89 39.78
N LEU A 358 89.56 25.83 38.97
CA LEU A 358 90.75 25.00 38.86
C LEU A 358 91.94 25.81 38.33
N LEU A 359 91.73 26.67 37.32
CA LEU A 359 92.78 27.54 36.80
C LEU A 359 93.27 28.54 37.86
N ARG A 360 92.36 29.14 38.64
CA ARG A 360 92.73 30.00 39.79
C ARG A 360 93.49 29.24 40.87
N PHE A 361 93.06 28.02 41.20
CA PHE A 361 93.73 27.21 42.22
C PHE A 361 95.12 26.75 41.75
N THR A 362 95.26 26.33 40.49
CA THR A 362 96.56 25.94 39.91
C THR A 362 97.53 27.11 39.82
N THR A 363 97.08 28.27 39.34
CA THR A 363 97.91 29.49 39.33
C THR A 363 98.31 29.96 40.73
N SER A 364 97.41 29.87 41.72
CA SER A 364 97.73 30.16 43.12
C SER A 364 98.76 29.18 43.69
N ASN A 365 98.56 27.86 43.50
CA ASN A 365 99.51 26.85 43.95
C ASN A 365 100.87 27.01 43.26
N GLU A 366 100.89 27.39 41.98
CA GLU A 366 102.12 27.62 41.24
C GLU A 366 102.85 28.87 41.74
N ALA A 367 102.12 29.92 42.13
CA ALA A 367 102.66 31.09 42.81
C ALA A 367 103.25 30.71 44.18
N GLU A 368 102.52 29.95 45.00
CA GLU A 368 102.97 29.46 46.31
C GLU A 368 104.21 28.55 46.17
N ILE A 369 104.22 27.64 45.20
CA ILE A 369 105.39 26.82 44.87
C ILE A 369 106.56 27.72 44.47
N GLY A 370 106.33 28.78 43.71
CA GLY A 370 107.33 29.78 43.36
C GLY A 370 107.92 30.48 44.59
N GLU A 371 107.08 30.93 45.51
CA GLU A 371 107.48 31.54 46.79
C GLU A 371 108.27 30.57 47.67
N LEU A 372 107.78 29.33 47.85
CA LEU A 372 108.48 28.29 48.60
C LEU A 372 109.83 27.95 47.97
N ARG A 373 109.93 27.89 46.64
CA ARG A 373 111.23 27.73 45.95
C ARG A 373 112.17 28.90 46.24
N ASN A 374 111.67 30.14 46.26
CA ASN A 374 112.47 31.31 46.60
C ASN A 374 112.97 31.25 48.05
N ILE A 375 112.11 30.88 49.00
CA ILE A 375 112.47 30.69 50.41
C ILE A 375 113.53 29.58 50.56
N ILE A 376 113.32 28.42 49.92
CA ILE A 376 114.28 27.32 49.94
C ILE A 376 115.62 27.75 49.35
N ASN A 377 115.62 28.52 48.26
CA ASN A 377 116.85 29.04 47.66
C ASN A 377 117.55 30.04 48.58
N GLY A 378 116.80 30.92 49.25
CA GLY A 378 117.32 31.81 50.29
C GLY A 378 117.95 31.03 51.45
N LEU A 379 117.23 30.10 52.06
CA LEU A 379 117.74 29.23 53.12
C LEU A 379 118.95 28.40 52.68
N ARG A 380 119.00 27.92 51.44
CA ARG A 380 120.17 27.24 50.89
C ARG A 380 121.38 28.18 50.78
N LEU A 381 121.16 29.45 50.44
CA LEU A 381 122.19 30.47 50.40
C LEU A 381 122.71 30.74 51.82
N ASP A 382 121.80 30.96 52.78
CA ASP A 382 122.12 31.18 54.19
C ASP A 382 122.90 29.99 54.79
N VAL A 383 122.49 28.75 54.49
CA VAL A 383 123.22 27.55 54.93
C VAL A 383 124.60 27.46 54.29
N LYS A 384 124.76 27.91 53.04
CA LYS A 384 126.06 27.94 52.37
C LYS A 384 126.98 28.98 53.01
N GLU A 385 126.46 30.18 53.29
CA GLU A 385 127.18 31.24 54.00
C GLU A 385 127.54 30.80 55.42
N ALA A 386 126.60 30.27 56.21
CA ALA A 386 126.86 29.79 57.55
C ALA A 386 127.88 28.63 57.59
N ARG A 387 127.89 27.75 56.57
CA ARG A 387 128.95 26.73 56.43
C ARG A 387 130.29 27.38 56.14
N GLN A 388 130.33 28.35 55.24
CA GLN A 388 131.55 29.09 54.90
C GLN A 388 132.10 29.85 56.11
N GLU A 389 131.25 30.53 56.89
CA GLU A 389 131.62 31.16 58.15
C GLU A 389 132.14 30.15 59.18
N ARG A 390 131.52 28.95 59.26
CA ARG A 390 132.01 27.87 60.15
C ARG A 390 133.36 27.33 59.72
N ASP A 391 133.56 27.17 58.41
CA ASP A 391 134.82 26.70 57.84
C ASP A 391 135.92 27.76 58.05
N GLU A 392 135.60 29.05 57.89
CA GLU A 392 136.51 30.17 58.21
C GLU A 392 136.83 30.23 59.72
N ALA A 393 135.85 29.98 60.59
CA ALA A 393 136.06 29.90 62.04
C ALA A 393 136.93 28.70 62.43
N LEU A 394 136.74 27.54 61.78
CA LEU A 394 137.58 26.36 61.96
C LEU A 394 139.01 26.59 61.48
N ILE A 395 139.20 27.25 60.34
CA ILE A 395 140.53 27.65 59.84
C ILE A 395 141.21 28.62 60.83
N SER A 396 140.47 29.59 61.37
CA SER A 396 140.98 30.50 62.40
C SER A 396 141.37 29.79 63.70
N GLN A 397 140.62 28.75 64.08
CA GLN A 397 140.89 27.94 65.27
C GLN A 397 142.11 27.03 65.06
N ASP A 398 142.25 26.43 63.89
CA ASP A 398 143.41 25.61 63.49
C ASP A 398 144.70 26.44 63.50
N GLU A 399 144.65 27.67 62.96
CA GLU A 399 145.78 28.60 63.00
C GLU A 399 146.19 28.99 64.43
N LYS A 400 145.21 29.20 65.34
CA LYS A 400 145.48 29.43 66.77
C LYS A 400 146.12 28.21 67.46
N LEU A 401 145.73 27.00 67.08
CA LEU A 401 146.34 25.77 67.61
C LEU A 401 147.78 25.63 67.11
N ARG A 402 148.04 25.94 65.84
CA ARG A 402 149.38 25.93 65.24
C ARG A 402 150.35 26.90 65.91
N ILE A 403 149.87 28.09 66.28
CA ILE A 403 150.64 29.08 67.05
C ILE A 403 150.99 28.54 68.44
N LYS A 404 150.03 27.89 69.12
CA LYS A 404 150.27 27.28 70.44
C LYS A 404 151.24 26.08 70.37
N GLU A 405 151.19 25.28 69.31
CA GLU A 405 152.14 24.18 69.09
C GLU A 405 153.58 24.70 68.93
N LEU A 406 153.77 25.84 68.25
CA LEU A 406 155.07 26.51 68.13
C LEU A 406 155.61 27.05 69.46
N GLU A 407 154.75 27.55 70.35
CA GLU A 407 155.13 27.97 71.71
C GLU A 407 155.53 26.78 72.60
N ILE A 408 154.82 25.65 72.48
CA ILE A 408 155.17 24.40 73.16
C ILE A 408 156.53 23.87 72.67
N ALA A 409 156.79 23.91 71.37
CA ALA A 409 158.09 23.51 70.80
C ALA A 409 159.26 24.36 71.32
N ARG A 410 159.07 25.69 71.46
CA ARG A 410 160.07 26.59 72.08
C ARG A 410 160.32 26.27 73.55
N SER A 411 159.26 26.01 74.29
CA SER A 411 159.34 25.67 75.72
C SER A 411 160.08 24.35 75.94
N THR A 412 159.85 23.38 75.06
CA THR A 412 160.50 22.06 75.11
C THR A 412 162.00 22.17 74.80
N GLY A 413 162.41 23.07 73.89
CA GLY A 413 163.81 23.37 73.58
C GLY A 413 164.57 24.07 74.73
N MET A 414 163.88 24.87 75.56
CA MET A 414 164.51 25.44 76.77
C MET A 414 164.72 24.39 77.87
N ILE A 415 163.78 23.44 78.01
CA ILE A 415 163.86 22.39 79.03
C ILE A 415 165.03 21.43 78.76
N THR A 416 165.32 21.10 77.50
CA THR A 416 166.47 20.25 77.14
C THR A 416 167.80 20.93 77.44
N GLU A 417 167.90 22.24 77.23
CA GLU A 417 169.12 23.02 77.51
C GLU A 417 169.39 23.14 79.03
N ILE A 418 168.35 23.37 79.84
CA ILE A 418 168.46 23.39 81.31
C ILE A 418 168.90 22.01 81.84
N LYS A 419 168.39 20.92 81.26
CA LYS A 419 168.76 19.55 81.65
C LYS A 419 170.23 19.25 81.36
N LYS A 420 170.78 19.83 80.28
CA LYS A 420 172.20 19.70 79.90
C LYS A 420 173.12 20.46 80.87
N GLN A 421 172.71 21.64 81.34
CA GLN A 421 173.48 22.40 82.34
C GLN A 421 173.47 21.75 83.73
N LEU A 422 172.37 21.10 84.12
CA LEU A 422 172.27 20.41 85.42
C LEU A 422 173.18 19.17 85.51
N SER A 423 173.37 18.46 84.38
CA SER A 423 174.24 17.29 84.28
C SER A 423 175.73 17.63 84.46
N VAL A 424 176.15 18.84 84.05
CA VAL A 424 177.54 19.31 84.17
C VAL A 424 177.86 19.72 85.62
N ALA A 425 176.87 20.25 86.35
CA ALA A 425 177.04 20.65 87.76
C ALA A 425 177.18 19.47 88.73
N GLN A 426 176.57 18.31 88.45
CA GLN A 426 176.62 17.14 89.35
C GLN A 426 177.96 16.39 89.34
N LEU A 427 178.76 16.51 88.27
CA LEU A 427 180.12 15.94 88.22
C LEU A 427 181.15 16.79 89.00
N SER A 428 180.86 18.08 89.25
CA SER A 428 181.77 19.00 89.96
C SER A 428 181.71 18.91 91.49
N VAL A 429 180.68 18.29 92.09
CA VAL A 429 180.47 18.31 93.55
C VAL A 429 181.03 17.07 94.26
N ARG A 430 181.27 15.95 93.56
CA ARG A 430 181.88 14.75 94.16
C ARG A 430 183.41 14.75 94.24
N SER A 431 184.08 15.72 93.60
CA SER A 431 185.55 15.84 93.62
C SER A 431 186.13 16.66 94.80
N ILE A 432 185.29 17.20 95.71
CA ILE A 432 185.73 18.14 96.76
C ILE A 432 185.74 17.54 98.18
N ARG A 433 185.33 16.28 98.39
CA ARG A 433 185.31 15.65 99.74
C ARG A 433 186.44 14.66 100.04
N THR A 434 187.58 14.76 99.35
CA THR A 434 188.78 13.92 99.55
C THR A 434 190.05 14.68 99.98
N LEU A 435 189.98 15.97 100.33
CA LEU A 435 191.16 16.74 100.79
C LEU A 435 190.83 17.71 101.96
N ALA A 436 190.61 17.17 103.15
CA ALA A 436 190.73 17.90 104.41
C ALA A 436 191.01 16.91 105.57
N VAL A 437 192.26 16.46 105.64
CA VAL A 437 192.95 16.02 106.86
C VAL A 437 193.75 17.23 107.37
N GLN A 438 193.95 17.33 108.69
CA GLN A 438 194.85 18.26 109.44
C GLN A 438 194.38 19.69 109.74
N HIS A 439 193.70 19.85 110.89
CA HIS A 439 194.36 20.42 112.07
C HIS A 439 193.69 19.89 113.35
N ILE A 440 194.53 19.32 114.22
CA ILE A 440 194.33 18.53 115.45
C ILE A 440 193.82 17.10 115.23
#